data_AF-A0A6G9SAA8-F1
#
_entry.id   AF-A0A6G9SAA8-F1
#
_cell.length_a   1.000
_cell.length_b   1.000
_cell.length_c   1.000
_cell.angle_alpha   90.00
_cell.angle_beta   90.00
_cell.angle_gamma   90.00
#
_symmetry.space_group_name_H-M   'P 1'
#
loop_
_entity.id
_entity.type
_entity.pdbx_description
1 polymer ?
#
loop_
_entity_poly.entity_id
_entity_poly.type
_entity_poly.pdbx_seq_one_letter_code
_entity_poly.pdbx_strand_id
1 'polypeptide(L)'
;MSGDNLELARNGNIKAMAILIEDKTGIKVAPKMLFGITLKLTTKSLAKQKCLQVIEVLESIDCQIKNIQISGTILHRYFSLKAGKYVENTASTYAVTFALTGGLLILANIFYKPPVRTVNTISHSSNHVATDQRTFLGK
;
A
#
# COMPACT_ATOMS: atom_id res chain seq x y z
N MET A 1 -34.02 18.63 6.65
CA MET A 1 -32.58 18.80 6.95
C MET A 1 -31.64 18.24 5.86
N SER A 2 -32.09 17.96 4.62
CA SER A 2 -31.24 17.35 3.58
C SER A 2 -30.61 18.36 2.61
N GLY A 3 -31.20 19.55 2.44
CA GLY A 3 -30.73 20.59 1.50
C GLY A 3 -29.36 21.17 1.87
N ASP A 4 -29.18 21.59 3.13
CA ASP A 4 -27.94 22.24 3.59
C ASP A 4 -26.72 21.30 3.49
N ASN A 5 -26.92 20.01 3.76
CA ASN A 5 -25.84 19.02 3.67
C ASN A 5 -25.39 18.80 2.23
N LEU A 6 -26.28 18.92 1.24
CA LEU A 6 -25.92 18.80 -0.18
C LEU A 6 -25.05 19.98 -0.64
N GLU A 7 -25.42 21.20 -0.27
CA GLU A 7 -24.63 22.39 -0.59
C GLU A 7 -23.27 22.37 0.12
N LEU A 8 -23.24 21.98 1.40
CA LEU A 8 -22.00 21.81 2.14
C LEU A 8 -21.09 20.74 1.50
N ALA A 9 -21.67 19.62 1.05
CA ALA A 9 -20.93 18.57 0.36
C ALA A 9 -20.39 19.05 -1.00
N ARG A 10 -21.16 19.82 -1.78
CA ARG A 10 -20.68 20.46 -3.01
C ARG A 10 -19.51 21.41 -2.77
N ASN A 11 -19.56 22.14 -1.65
CA ASN A 11 -18.49 23.03 -1.21
C ASN A 11 -17.27 22.30 -0.61
N GLY A 12 -17.21 20.96 -0.68
CA GLY A 12 -16.06 20.18 -0.24
C GLY A 12 -16.08 19.80 1.24
N ASN A 13 -17.20 19.96 1.95
CA ASN A 13 -17.32 19.53 3.34
C ASN A 13 -17.39 17.99 3.42
N ILE A 14 -16.28 17.39 3.84
CA ILE A 14 -16.11 15.94 3.93
C ILE A 14 -17.07 15.26 4.93
N LYS A 15 -17.52 15.98 5.97
CA LYS A 15 -18.48 15.44 6.95
C LYS A 15 -19.88 15.38 6.34
N ALA A 16 -20.28 16.42 5.63
CA ALA A 16 -21.55 16.45 4.93
C ALA A 16 -21.62 15.36 3.85
N MET A 17 -20.53 15.13 3.11
CA MET A 17 -20.43 13.99 2.18
C MET A 17 -20.64 12.64 2.87
N ALA A 18 -20.00 12.42 4.02
CA ALA A 18 -20.16 11.17 4.76
C ALA A 18 -21.60 10.96 5.26
N ILE A 19 -22.25 12.03 5.72
CA ILE A 19 -23.67 11.99 6.13
C ILE A 19 -24.56 11.62 4.94
N LEU A 20 -24.36 12.23 3.77
CA LEU A 20 -25.13 11.91 2.57
C LEU A 20 -24.91 10.49 2.07
N ILE A 21 -23.68 9.98 2.19
CA ILE A 21 -23.36 8.59 1.88
C ILE A 21 -24.08 7.67 2.86
N GLU A 22 -24.04 7.95 4.16
CA GLU A 22 -24.73 7.15 5.18
C GLU A 22 -26.25 7.14 4.95
N ASP A 23 -26.84 8.30 4.66
CA ASP A 23 -28.28 8.47 4.40
C ASP A 23 -28.74 7.67 3.15
N LYS A 24 -27.97 7.73 2.05
CA LYS A 24 -28.34 7.03 0.80
C LYS A 24 -27.96 5.55 0.75
N THR A 25 -26.87 5.16 1.39
CA THR A 25 -26.32 3.79 1.27
C THR A 25 -26.58 2.92 2.49
N GLY A 26 -26.91 3.54 3.63
CA GLY A 26 -27.03 2.90 4.95
C GLY A 26 -25.70 2.56 5.60
N ILE A 27 -24.58 3.07 5.09
CA ILE A 27 -23.23 2.66 5.51
C ILE A 27 -22.54 3.77 6.27
N LYS A 28 -22.12 3.44 7.49
CA LYS A 28 -21.23 4.32 8.27
C LYS A 28 -19.86 4.35 7.63
N VAL A 29 -19.51 5.52 7.10
CA VAL A 29 -18.20 5.83 6.54
C VAL A 29 -17.51 6.88 7.39
N ALA A 30 -16.26 6.65 7.75
CA ALA A 30 -15.41 7.63 8.39
C ALA A 30 -14.60 8.38 7.32
N PRO A 31 -14.91 9.65 7.02
CA PRO A 31 -14.19 10.43 6.03
C PRO A 31 -12.88 10.98 6.60
N LYS A 32 -11.82 10.93 5.80
CA LYS A 32 -10.53 11.57 6.10
C LYS A 32 -9.95 12.13 4.82
N MET A 33 -9.44 13.36 4.86
CA MET A 33 -8.70 13.93 3.74
C MET A 33 -7.23 13.58 3.83
N LEU A 34 -6.68 13.00 2.76
CA LEU A 34 -5.27 12.68 2.62
C LEU A 34 -4.65 13.64 1.60
N PHE A 35 -3.55 14.27 2.01
CA PHE A 35 -2.74 15.17 1.17
C PHE A 35 -3.56 16.30 0.50
N GLY A 36 -4.70 16.68 1.07
CA GLY A 36 -5.60 17.72 0.55
C GLY A 36 -6.33 17.37 -0.76
N ILE A 37 -6.08 16.20 -1.36
CA ILE A 37 -6.54 15.85 -2.71
C ILE A 37 -7.25 14.50 -2.80
N THR A 38 -7.13 13.66 -1.77
CA THR A 38 -7.66 12.30 -1.76
C THR A 38 -8.61 12.09 -0.59
N LEU A 39 -9.90 11.87 -0.89
CA LEU A 39 -10.89 11.48 0.10
C LEU A 39 -10.74 10.01 0.45
N LYS A 40 -10.29 9.72 1.67
CA LYS A 40 -10.30 8.37 2.23
C LYS A 40 -11.59 8.12 3.00
N LEU A 41 -12.38 7.15 2.54
CA LEU A 41 -13.57 6.66 3.22
C LEU A 41 -13.24 5.33 3.87
N THR A 42 -13.24 5.29 5.20
CA THR A 42 -12.95 4.06 5.96
C THR A 42 -14.23 3.44 6.49
N THR A 43 -14.40 2.14 6.31
CA THR A 43 -15.60 1.39 6.72
C THR A 43 -15.22 0.00 7.23
N LYS A 44 -15.96 -0.52 8.22
CA LYS A 44 -15.65 -1.83 8.83
C LYS A 44 -16.08 -3.02 7.95
N SER A 45 -17.13 -2.85 7.15
CA SER A 45 -17.69 -3.90 6.30
C SER A 45 -18.25 -3.28 5.03
N LEU A 46 -17.63 -3.61 3.89
CA LEU A 46 -18.10 -3.13 2.59
C LEU A 46 -18.06 -4.27 1.58
N ALA A 47 -19.25 -4.69 1.14
CA ALA A 47 -19.39 -5.54 -0.03
C ALA A 47 -19.06 -4.73 -1.30
N LYS A 48 -18.57 -5.41 -2.35
CA LYS A 48 -18.18 -4.78 -3.62
C LYS A 48 -19.32 -3.92 -4.22
N GLN A 49 -20.56 -4.40 -4.19
CA GLN A 49 -21.73 -3.66 -4.70
C GLN A 49 -21.97 -2.34 -3.96
N LYS A 50 -21.76 -2.34 -2.63
CA LYS A 50 -21.93 -1.14 -1.81
C LYS A 50 -20.87 -0.09 -2.08
N CYS A 51 -19.68 -0.50 -2.52
CA CYS A 51 -18.63 0.43 -2.94
C CYS A 51 -19.03 1.25 -4.17
N LEU A 52 -19.70 0.63 -5.15
CA LEU A 52 -20.19 1.32 -6.34
C LEU A 52 -21.30 2.32 -5.99
N GLN A 53 -22.21 1.95 -5.09
CA GLN A 53 -23.26 2.87 -4.61
C GLN A 53 -22.67 4.13 -3.96
N VAL A 54 -21.60 3.99 -3.16
CA VAL A 54 -20.90 5.14 -2.56
C VAL A 54 -20.35 6.07 -3.64
N ILE A 55 -19.78 5.52 -4.71
CA ILE A 55 -19.26 6.29 -5.83
C ILE A 55 -20.39 6.99 -6.60
N GLU A 56 -21.49 6.30 -6.91
CA GLU A 56 -22.67 6.89 -7.56
C GLU A 56 -23.23 8.07 -6.75
N VAL A 57 -23.26 7.95 -5.41
CA VAL A 57 -23.66 9.07 -4.54
C VAL A 57 -22.70 10.24 -4.69
N LEU A 58 -21.38 10.00 -4.70
CA LEU A 58 -20.37 11.04 -4.84
C LEU A 58 -20.40 11.70 -6.23
N GLU A 59 -20.68 10.95 -7.29
CA GLU A 59 -20.93 11.49 -8.63
C GLU A 59 -22.19 12.36 -8.65
N SER A 60 -23.26 11.94 -7.97
CA SER A 60 -24.51 12.71 -7.90
C SER A 60 -24.39 14.04 -7.14
N ILE A 61 -23.40 14.15 -6.26
CA ILE A 61 -23.11 15.37 -5.51
C ILE A 61 -22.37 16.40 -6.38
N ASP A 62 -21.74 15.97 -7.49
CA ASP A 62 -20.80 16.75 -8.30
C ASP A 62 -19.59 17.24 -7.50
N CYS A 63 -19.04 16.32 -6.73
CA CYS A 63 -17.88 16.53 -5.88
C CYS A 63 -16.60 16.69 -6.73
N GLN A 64 -15.92 17.84 -6.64
CA GLN A 64 -14.65 18.09 -7.36
C GLN A 64 -13.42 17.40 -6.76
N ILE A 65 -13.60 16.40 -5.90
CA ILE A 65 -12.47 15.67 -5.30
C ILE A 65 -11.85 14.76 -6.35
N LYS A 66 -10.56 14.98 -6.64
CA LYS A 66 -9.82 14.30 -7.70
C LYS A 66 -9.64 12.79 -7.45
N ASN A 67 -9.45 12.39 -6.20
CA ASN A 67 -9.16 11.00 -5.86
C ASN A 67 -9.99 10.53 -4.67
N ILE A 68 -10.48 9.30 -4.74
CA ILE A 68 -11.23 8.66 -3.65
C ILE A 68 -10.59 7.31 -3.35
N GLN A 69 -10.30 7.09 -2.08
CA GLN A 69 -9.85 5.81 -1.58
C GLN A 69 -10.92 5.24 -0.65
N ILE A 70 -11.47 4.08 -1.00
CA ILE A 70 -12.42 3.37 -0.16
C ILE A 70 -11.67 2.20 0.48
N SER A 71 -11.57 2.22 1.80
CA SER A 71 -10.82 1.25 2.59
C SER A 71 -11.71 0.59 3.64
N GLY A 72 -11.66 -0.73 3.73
CA GLY A 72 -12.20 -1.50 4.82
C GLY A 72 -11.28 -2.65 5.18
N THR A 73 -11.78 -3.58 6.00
CA THR A 73 -10.97 -4.65 6.62
C THR A 73 -10.25 -5.52 5.59
N ILE A 74 -10.89 -5.78 4.44
CA ILE A 74 -10.34 -6.62 3.35
C ILE A 74 -10.38 -5.88 2.01
N LEU A 75 -11.14 -4.79 1.92
CA LEU A 75 -11.39 -4.06 0.69
C LEU A 75 -10.54 -2.79 0.65
N HIS A 76 -9.66 -2.68 -0.34
CA HIS A 76 -8.97 -1.43 -0.63
C HIS A 76 -9.16 -1.12 -2.10
N ARG A 77 -9.90 -0.04 -2.39
CA ARG A 77 -10.17 0.40 -3.74
C ARG A 77 -9.80 1.86 -3.91
N TYR A 78 -9.25 2.16 -5.08
CA TYR A 78 -8.83 3.50 -5.44
C TYR A 78 -9.55 3.94 -6.70
N PHE A 79 -10.13 5.13 -6.64
CA PHE A 79 -10.88 5.74 -7.74
C PHE A 79 -10.29 7.12 -8.03
N SER A 80 -10.21 7.46 -9.31
CA SER A 80 -9.74 8.76 -9.76
C SER A 80 -10.79 9.39 -10.65
N LEU A 81 -11.04 10.68 -10.46
CA LEU A 81 -11.95 11.45 -11.29
C LEU A 81 -11.31 11.65 -12.67
N LYS A 82 -11.95 11.12 -13.71
CA LYS A 82 -11.58 11.29 -15.12
C LYS A 82 -12.82 11.71 -15.90
N ALA A 83 -12.74 12.88 -16.55
CA ALA A 83 -13.85 13.41 -17.37
C ALA A 83 -15.22 13.42 -16.65
N GLY A 84 -15.24 13.78 -15.36
CA GLY A 84 -16.47 13.87 -14.56
C GLY A 84 -17.00 12.55 -14.01
N LYS A 85 -16.28 11.43 -14.20
CA LYS A 85 -16.64 10.11 -13.62
C LYS A 85 -15.49 9.50 -12.84
N TYR A 86 -15.81 8.74 -11.80
CA TYR A 86 -14.80 8.03 -11.01
C TYR A 86 -14.46 6.69 -11.65
N VAL A 87 -13.20 6.55 -12.08
CA VAL A 87 -12.68 5.32 -12.67
C VAL A 87 -11.86 4.57 -11.63
N GLU A 88 -12.16 3.28 -11.44
CA GLU A 88 -11.39 2.41 -10.55
C GLU A 88 -9.98 2.18 -11.11
N ASN A 89 -8.94 2.61 -10.37
CA ASN A 89 -7.53 2.43 -10.73
C ASN A 89 -6.77 1.57 -9.72
N THR A 90 -7.49 0.80 -8.88
CA THR A 90 -6.94 -0.02 -7.80
C THR A 90 -5.72 -0.85 -8.24
N ALA A 91 -5.83 -1.60 -9.35
CA ALA A 91 -4.76 -2.45 -9.85
C ALA A 91 -3.48 -1.67 -10.24
N SER A 92 -3.64 -0.49 -10.83
CA SER A 92 -2.53 0.36 -11.25
C SER A 92 -1.76 0.92 -10.04
N THR A 93 -2.46 1.37 -9.01
CA THR A 93 -1.83 1.87 -7.78
C THR A 93 -1.02 0.78 -7.07
N TYR A 94 -1.53 -0.45 -7.02
CA TYR A 94 -0.78 -1.58 -6.46
C TYR A 94 0.45 -1.93 -7.30
N ALA A 95 0.33 -1.94 -8.62
CA ALA A 95 1.46 -2.22 -9.51
C ALA A 95 2.60 -1.22 -9.34
N VAL A 96 2.30 0.08 -9.25
CA VAL A 96 3.31 1.13 -9.00
C VAL A 96 3.98 0.96 -7.64
N THR A 97 3.19 0.66 -6.60
CA THR A 97 3.72 0.48 -5.24
C THR A 97 4.62 -0.75 -5.15
N PHE A 98 4.23 -1.87 -5.76
CA PHE A 98 5.04 -3.10 -5.81
C PHE A 98 6.30 -2.93 -6.66
N ALA A 99 6.23 -2.21 -7.78
CA ALA A 99 7.40 -1.94 -8.61
C ALA A 99 8.42 -1.06 -7.86
N LEU A 100 7.96 -0.06 -7.11
CA LEU A 100 8.82 0.81 -6.29
C LEU A 100 9.50 0.04 -5.15
N THR A 101 8.75 -0.75 -4.38
CA THR A 101 9.33 -1.53 -3.27
C THR A 101 10.23 -2.66 -3.75
N GLY A 102 9.83 -3.37 -4.82
CA GLY A 102 10.66 -4.40 -5.45
C GLY A 102 11.96 -3.84 -6.03
N GLY A 103 11.88 -2.70 -6.73
CA GLY A 103 13.05 -2.00 -7.26
C GLY A 103 14.00 -1.52 -6.16
N LEU A 104 13.46 -0.99 -5.05
CA LEU A 104 14.27 -0.56 -3.90
C LEU A 104 15.02 -1.73 -3.25
N LEU A 105 14.38 -2.90 -3.11
CA LEU A 105 15.00 -4.10 -2.53
C LEU A 105 16.13 -4.66 -3.41
N ILE A 106 15.97 -4.61 -4.73
CA ILE A 106 17.00 -5.02 -5.69
C ILE A 106 18.18 -4.05 -5.62
N LEU A 107 17.92 -2.73 -5.64
CA LEU A 107 18.96 -1.72 -5.48
C LEU A 107 19.68 -1.84 -4.13
N ALA A 108 18.95 -2.05 -3.05
CA ALA A 108 19.53 -2.29 -1.73
C ALA A 108 20.46 -3.50 -1.75
N ASN A 109 20.07 -4.63 -2.34
CA ASN A 109 20.94 -5.81 -2.44
C ASN A 109 22.19 -5.60 -3.31
N ILE A 110 22.12 -4.76 -4.36
CA ILE A 110 23.28 -4.48 -5.22
C ILE A 110 24.28 -3.56 -4.49
N PHE A 111 23.79 -2.58 -3.74
CA PHE A 111 24.64 -1.65 -2.98
C PHE A 111 25.12 -2.22 -1.64
N TYR A 112 24.37 -3.15 -1.04
CA TYR A 112 24.74 -3.80 0.21
C TYR A 112 25.70 -4.96 -0.07
N LYS A 113 26.99 -4.66 -0.26
CA LYS A 113 28.03 -5.67 -0.14
C LYS A 113 28.12 -6.06 1.35
N PRO A 114 27.74 -7.30 1.74
CA PRO A 114 27.93 -7.71 3.12
C PRO A 114 29.44 -7.63 3.43
N PRO A 115 29.84 -7.03 4.56
CA PRO A 115 31.24 -7.00 4.93
C PRO A 115 31.72 -8.44 5.07
N VAL A 116 32.72 -8.80 4.26
CA VAL A 116 33.38 -10.10 4.35
C VAL A 116 33.97 -10.17 5.75
N ARG A 117 33.37 -10.99 6.63
CA ARG A 117 34.00 -11.34 7.90
C ARG A 117 35.26 -12.11 7.56
N THR A 118 36.41 -11.45 7.60
CA THR A 118 37.70 -12.13 7.73
C THR A 118 37.64 -12.92 9.02
N VAL A 119 37.44 -14.23 8.90
CA VAL A 119 37.72 -15.15 9.99
C VAL A 119 39.23 -15.05 10.20
N ASN A 120 39.65 -14.31 11.23
CA ASN A 120 41.01 -14.37 11.71
C ASN A 120 41.24 -15.81 12.20
N THR A 121 41.83 -16.64 11.34
CA THR A 121 42.36 -17.93 11.74
C THR A 121 43.43 -17.65 12.80
N ILE A 122 43.11 -17.96 14.05
CA ILE A 122 44.01 -17.82 15.19
C ILE A 122 45.22 -18.72 14.92
N SER A 123 46.37 -18.09 14.73
CA SER A 123 47.67 -18.75 14.67
C SER A 123 47.95 -19.42 16.02
N HIS A 124 47.89 -20.74 16.07
CA HIS A 124 48.52 -21.53 17.14
C HIS A 124 49.80 -22.17 16.63
N SER A 125 50.90 -21.60 17.14
CA SER A 125 52.25 -22.15 17.13
C SER A 125 52.37 -23.30 18.12
N SER A 126 52.83 -24.47 17.66
CA SER A 126 54.03 -25.19 18.11
C SER A 126 53.91 -26.73 18.19
N ASN A 127 54.87 -27.36 17.50
CA ASN A 127 55.62 -28.59 17.82
C ASN A 127 55.09 -30.00 17.54
N HIS A 128 55.95 -30.74 16.81
CA HIS A 128 56.12 -32.20 16.73
C HIS A 128 54.94 -33.00 16.15
N VAL A 129 55.07 -33.75 15.05
CA VAL A 129 55.97 -34.89 14.88
C VAL A 129 56.26 -35.09 13.38
N ALA A 130 57.53 -35.14 13.00
CA ALA A 130 57.97 -35.70 11.74
C ALA A 130 57.59 -37.19 11.71
N THR A 131 56.67 -37.57 10.81
CA THR A 131 56.38 -38.98 10.55
C THR A 131 57.23 -39.39 9.35
N ASP A 132 58.27 -40.18 9.63
CA ASP A 132 59.16 -40.76 8.64
C ASP A 132 58.38 -41.47 7.53
N GLN A 133 58.66 -41.02 6.31
CA GLN A 133 58.20 -41.61 5.07
C GLN A 133 58.89 -42.96 4.87
N ARG A 134 58.28 -44.06 5.34
CA ARG A 134 58.71 -45.42 4.98
C ARG A 134 58.02 -45.87 3.70
N THR A 135 58.74 -45.73 2.61
CA THR A 135 58.50 -46.38 1.32
C THR A 135 58.48 -47.90 1.50
N PHE A 136 57.33 -48.54 1.30
CA PHE A 136 57.26 -49.97 1.01
C PHE A 136 57.17 -50.15 -0.51
N LEU A 137 58.31 -50.49 -1.12
CA LEU A 137 58.35 -51.10 -2.44
C LEU A 137 57.80 -52.54 -2.30
N GLY A 138 56.74 -52.85 -3.04
CA GLY A 138 56.28 -54.22 -3.18
C GLY A 138 57.25 -55.07 -4.01
N LYS A 139 57.56 -56.26 -3.51
CA LYS A 139 57.53 -57.52 -4.23
C LYS A 139 56.91 -58.57 -3.31
#